data_AF-A0A673BJQ9-F1
#
_entry.id   AF-A0A673BJQ9-F1
#
_cell.length_a   1.000
_cell.length_b   1.000
_cell.length_c   1.000
_cell.angle_alpha   90.00
_cell.angle_beta   90.00
_cell.angle_gamma   90.00
#
_symmetry.space_group_name_H-M   'P 1'
#
loop_
_entity.id
_entity.type
_entity.pdbx_description
1 polymer ?
#
loop_
_entity_poly.entity_id
_entity_poly.type
_entity_poly.pdbx_seq_one_letter_code
_entity_poly.pdbx_strand_id
1 'polypeptide(L)'
;MAPKQDPKPKFTEGERVLCFHGPLLYEAKCVKINIKDKQIKYFIHYSGWNKNWDEWVPESRVLKYVDSNLAKQKELQKANQDHYVEGKMRGLAPSKKIAAVQQKNVDLKVKKAKQKTPAPVEGTSSGETPQGPRKKRVRVDPTVESEEMFTNRVEVKVKIPEELKPWLVDDWDLITRQKQLFHLPAKKNVEIVLEDYANYKKSKGNSDNKEYAVTEVVAGIREYFNVMLGTQLLYKFERPQYAEMLAEHPDMPMSQVYGAPHLLRLFVRIGAMLAYTPLDEKSLALLLSYLQDFLKYLVKNSATLFSASDYEVAPPEYHRKAV
;
A
#
# COMPACT_ATOMS: atom_id res chain seq x y z
N MET A 1 18.82 16.58 -39.46
CA MET A 1 18.35 15.98 -38.20
C MET A 1 18.60 14.49 -38.27
N ALA A 2 19.40 13.91 -37.38
CA ALA A 2 19.57 12.46 -37.32
C ALA A 2 18.25 11.81 -36.83
N PRO A 3 17.81 10.69 -37.42
CA PRO A 3 16.59 10.00 -36.97
C PRO A 3 16.80 9.49 -35.54
N LYS A 4 15.90 9.87 -34.63
CA LYS A 4 15.88 9.36 -33.25
C LYS A 4 15.48 7.89 -33.31
N GLN A 5 16.40 6.99 -32.98
CA GLN A 5 16.16 5.54 -32.97
C GLN A 5 15.17 5.15 -31.86
N ASP A 6 14.30 4.18 -32.17
CA ASP A 6 13.42 3.56 -31.20
C ASP A 6 14.20 2.79 -30.12
N PRO A 7 13.67 2.72 -28.88
CA PRO A 7 14.35 2.03 -27.80
C PRO A 7 14.44 0.53 -28.10
N LYS A 8 15.63 -0.04 -27.89
CA LYS A 8 15.92 -1.45 -28.19
C LYS A 8 15.42 -2.35 -27.03
N PRO A 9 14.64 -3.41 -27.31
CA PRO A 9 14.17 -4.31 -26.26
C PRO A 9 15.32 -5.08 -25.62
N LYS A 10 15.30 -5.18 -24.29
CA LYS A 10 16.28 -5.87 -23.46
C LYS A 10 16.14 -7.40 -23.50
N PHE A 11 14.96 -7.90 -23.86
CA PHE A 11 14.63 -9.33 -23.96
C PHE A 11 14.10 -9.67 -25.35
N THR A 12 14.15 -10.95 -25.70
CA THR A 12 13.70 -11.48 -26.99
C THR A 12 12.47 -12.37 -26.85
N GLU A 13 11.63 -12.46 -27.89
CA GLU A 13 10.50 -13.38 -27.91
C GLU A 13 11.01 -14.82 -27.82
N GLY A 14 10.40 -15.59 -26.93
CA GLY A 14 10.84 -16.94 -26.57
C GLY A 14 11.82 -17.01 -25.40
N GLU A 15 12.40 -15.89 -24.97
CA GLU A 15 13.42 -15.87 -23.91
C GLU A 15 12.83 -16.25 -22.55
N ARG A 16 13.58 -17.09 -21.82
CA ARG A 16 13.29 -17.43 -20.43
C ARG A 16 13.72 -16.29 -19.52
N VAL A 17 12.80 -15.81 -18.70
CA VAL A 17 12.98 -14.64 -17.86
C VAL A 17 12.44 -14.91 -16.45
N LEU A 18 12.76 -14.02 -15.52
CA LEU A 18 12.08 -13.94 -14.23
C LEU A 18 11.16 -12.71 -14.27
N CYS A 19 9.89 -12.87 -13.94
CA CYS A 19 8.92 -11.78 -13.94
C CYS A 19 8.31 -11.60 -12.56
N PHE A 20 8.20 -10.35 -12.10
CA PHE A 20 7.49 -10.03 -10.88
C PHE A 20 5.99 -10.26 -11.04
N HIS A 21 5.38 -10.93 -10.07
CA HIS A 21 3.94 -10.96 -9.88
C HIS A 21 3.65 -10.76 -8.38
N GLY A 22 3.04 -9.63 -8.03
CA GLY A 22 3.03 -9.17 -6.64
C GLY A 22 4.46 -8.98 -6.10
N PRO A 23 4.75 -9.38 -4.84
CA PRO A 23 6.07 -9.17 -4.22
C PRO A 23 7.12 -10.23 -4.62
N LEU A 24 6.73 -11.26 -5.38
CA LEU A 24 7.59 -12.40 -5.69
C LEU A 24 8.01 -12.41 -7.16
N LEU A 25 9.18 -13.00 -7.41
CA LEU A 25 9.68 -13.32 -8.73
C LEU A 25 9.25 -14.73 -9.12
N TYR A 26 8.70 -14.87 -10.32
CA TYR A 26 8.33 -16.15 -10.90
C TYR A 26 9.09 -16.38 -12.18
N GLU A 27 9.35 -17.65 -12.48
CA GLU A 27 9.86 -18.02 -13.78
C GLU A 27 8.79 -17.80 -14.84
N ALA A 28 9.17 -17.22 -15.97
CA ALA A 28 8.26 -16.92 -17.04
C ALA A 28 8.96 -16.95 -18.40
N LYS A 29 8.16 -16.85 -19.46
CA LYS A 29 8.61 -16.77 -20.84
C LYS A 29 8.14 -15.45 -21.44
N CYS A 30 9.05 -14.73 -22.10
CA CYS A 30 8.67 -13.61 -22.95
C CYS A 30 8.02 -14.18 -24.21
N VAL A 31 6.74 -13.90 -24.43
CA VAL A 31 5.97 -14.45 -25.57
C VAL A 31 5.91 -13.45 -26.71
N LYS A 32 5.69 -12.16 -26.42
CA LYS A 32 5.63 -11.09 -27.42
C LYS A 32 6.28 -9.81 -26.92
N ILE A 33 6.74 -8.97 -27.85
CA ILE A 33 7.28 -7.64 -27.56
C ILE A 33 6.43 -6.59 -28.27
N ASN A 34 6.08 -5.52 -27.56
CA ASN A 34 5.37 -4.37 -28.12
C ASN A 34 6.15 -3.09 -27.78
N ILE A 35 6.48 -2.32 -28.82
CA ILE A 35 7.15 -1.03 -28.70
C ILE A 35 6.19 0.02 -29.26
N LYS A 36 5.57 0.80 -28.37
CA LYS A 36 4.64 1.87 -28.73
C LYS A 36 4.94 3.11 -27.90
N ASP A 37 4.93 4.28 -28.53
CA ASP A 37 5.18 5.56 -27.85
C ASP A 37 6.51 5.60 -27.06
N LYS A 38 7.53 4.90 -27.55
CA LYS A 38 8.85 4.68 -26.89
C LYS A 38 8.78 3.92 -25.55
N GLN A 39 7.67 3.25 -25.27
CA GLN A 39 7.54 2.32 -24.16
C GLN A 39 7.62 0.88 -24.68
N ILE A 40 8.45 0.07 -24.01
CA ILE A 40 8.59 -1.36 -24.31
C ILE A 40 7.76 -2.14 -23.29
N LYS A 41 6.87 -2.99 -23.80
CA LYS A 41 6.09 -3.94 -23.02
C LYS A 41 6.36 -5.36 -23.52
N TYR A 42 6.34 -6.29 -22.58
CA TYR A 42 6.53 -7.71 -22.83
C TYR A 42 5.26 -8.46 -22.47
N PHE A 43 4.78 -9.32 -23.35
CA PHE A 43 3.71 -10.25 -23.02
C PHE A 43 4.33 -11.46 -22.35
N ILE A 44 3.98 -11.70 -21.10
CA ILE A 44 4.62 -12.71 -20.25
C ILE A 44 3.66 -13.86 -19.99
N HIS A 45 4.18 -15.08 -20.15
CA HIS A 45 3.52 -16.31 -19.70
C HIS A 45 4.29 -16.90 -18.52
N TYR A 46 3.62 -17.05 -17.37
CA TYR A 46 4.24 -17.58 -16.16
C TYR A 46 4.33 -19.11 -16.20
N SER A 47 5.52 -19.66 -15.93
CA SER A 47 5.77 -21.10 -15.97
C SER A 47 4.89 -21.83 -14.94
N GLY A 48 4.04 -22.74 -15.41
CA GLY A 48 3.13 -23.53 -14.57
C GLY A 48 1.81 -22.84 -14.22
N TRP A 49 1.53 -21.66 -14.80
CA TRP A 49 0.29 -20.92 -14.59
C TRP A 49 -0.65 -21.08 -15.78
N ASN A 50 -1.94 -20.84 -15.57
CA ASN A 50 -2.93 -20.84 -16.64
C ASN A 50 -2.75 -19.59 -17.53
N LYS A 51 -2.97 -19.73 -18.85
CA LYS A 51 -2.86 -18.65 -19.86
C LYS A 51 -3.75 -17.45 -19.58
N ASN A 52 -4.81 -17.59 -18.79
CA ASN A 52 -5.63 -16.46 -18.36
C ASN A 52 -4.87 -15.46 -17.45
N TRP A 53 -3.69 -15.84 -16.95
CA TRP A 53 -2.77 -14.97 -16.21
C TRP A 53 -1.68 -14.35 -17.09
N ASP A 54 -1.70 -14.61 -18.41
CA ASP A 54 -0.75 -13.98 -19.32
C ASP A 54 -1.07 -12.49 -19.43
N GLU A 55 -0.06 -11.65 -19.27
CA GLU A 55 -0.25 -10.20 -19.17
C GLU A 55 0.86 -9.42 -19.90
N TRP A 56 0.51 -8.22 -20.36
CA TRP A 56 1.49 -7.24 -20.84
C TRP A 56 2.09 -6.50 -19.66
N VAL A 57 3.39 -6.66 -19.45
CA VAL A 57 4.13 -6.00 -18.36
C VAL A 57 5.18 -5.03 -18.91
N PRO A 58 5.48 -3.93 -18.20
CA PRO A 58 6.60 -3.06 -18.54
C PRO A 58 7.96 -3.77 -18.35
N GLU A 59 9.00 -3.25 -19.00
CA GLU A 59 10.38 -3.78 -18.91
C GLU A 59 10.90 -3.90 -17.47
N SER A 60 10.48 -3.01 -16.56
CA SER A 60 10.88 -3.00 -15.15
C SER A 60 10.43 -4.25 -14.37
N ARG A 61 9.37 -4.94 -14.80
CA ARG A 61 8.89 -6.18 -14.15
C ARG A 61 9.66 -7.43 -14.59
N VAL A 62 10.50 -7.33 -15.61
CA VAL A 62 11.18 -8.48 -16.23
C VAL A 62 12.67 -8.43 -15.94
N LEU A 63 13.21 -9.52 -15.41
CA LEU A 63 14.61 -9.72 -15.11
C LEU A 63 15.17 -10.87 -15.94
N LYS A 64 16.46 -10.79 -16.28
CA LYS A 64 17.15 -11.91 -16.94
C LYS A 64 17.18 -13.12 -16.02
N TYR A 65 17.05 -14.29 -16.62
CA TYR A 65 17.26 -15.57 -15.94
C TYR A 65 18.77 -15.79 -15.74
N VAL A 66 19.31 -15.22 -14.67
CA VAL A 66 20.74 -15.31 -14.26
C VAL A 66 20.84 -15.56 -12.76
N ASP A 67 21.97 -16.10 -12.32
CA ASP A 67 22.18 -16.56 -10.93
C ASP A 67 21.93 -15.47 -9.88
N SER A 68 22.31 -14.21 -10.16
CA SER A 68 22.05 -13.09 -9.26
C SER A 68 20.55 -12.84 -9.03
N ASN A 69 19.74 -12.99 -10.08
CA ASN A 69 18.29 -12.78 -10.00
C ASN A 69 17.57 -14.01 -9.44
N LEU A 70 18.11 -15.21 -9.63
CA LEU A 70 17.65 -16.43 -8.97
C LEU A 70 17.92 -16.40 -7.46
N ALA A 71 19.06 -15.85 -7.03
CA ALA A 71 19.33 -15.58 -5.62
C ALA A 71 18.30 -14.59 -5.05
N LYS A 72 18.01 -13.50 -5.77
CA LYS A 72 16.95 -12.55 -5.40
C LYS A 72 15.57 -13.20 -5.31
N GLN A 73 15.23 -14.11 -6.22
CA GLN A 73 13.99 -14.89 -6.15
C GLN A 73 13.92 -15.73 -4.86
N LYS A 74 14.98 -16.46 -4.53
CA LYS A 74 15.06 -17.27 -3.30
C LYS A 74 14.98 -16.42 -2.04
N GLU A 75 15.65 -15.27 -2.01
CA GLU A 75 15.60 -14.32 -0.90
C GLU A 75 14.19 -13.78 -0.68
N LEU A 76 13.50 -13.36 -1.75
CA LEU A 76 12.11 -12.89 -1.67
C LEU A 76 11.16 -13.99 -1.20
N GLN A 77 11.34 -15.22 -1.67
CA GLN A 77 10.54 -16.37 -1.21
C GLN A 77 10.79 -16.67 0.28
N LYS A 78 12.06 -16.64 0.73
CA LYS A 78 12.42 -16.85 2.13
C LYS A 78 11.86 -15.75 3.03
N ALA A 79 12.04 -14.49 2.67
CA ALA A 79 11.50 -13.35 3.43
C ALA A 79 9.97 -13.41 3.54
N ASN A 80 9.29 -13.86 2.48
CA ASN A 80 7.84 -14.07 2.51
C ASN A 80 7.44 -15.23 3.44
N GLN A 81 8.22 -16.32 3.45
CA GLN A 81 7.99 -17.49 4.32
C GLN A 81 8.28 -17.18 5.80
N ASP A 82 9.33 -16.42 6.10
CA ASP A 82 9.68 -16.01 7.47
C ASP A 82 8.60 -15.08 8.05
N HIS A 83 8.07 -14.15 7.23
CA HIS A 83 6.89 -13.34 7.60
C HIS A 83 5.64 -14.19 7.86
N TYR A 84 5.46 -15.31 7.15
CA TYR A 84 4.35 -16.23 7.37
C TYR A 84 4.50 -17.05 8.67
N VAL A 85 5.73 -17.44 9.03
CA VAL A 85 6.03 -18.21 10.27
C VAL A 85 5.98 -17.32 11.51
N GLU A 86 6.49 -16.09 11.47
CA GLU A 86 6.35 -15.12 12.58
C GLU A 86 4.87 -14.76 12.85
N GLY A 87 4.06 -14.65 11.79
CA GLY A 87 2.61 -14.47 11.89
C GLY A 87 1.91 -15.66 12.58
N LYS A 88 2.41 -16.88 12.37
CA LYS A 88 1.83 -18.12 12.92
C LYS A 88 2.25 -18.39 14.37
N MET A 89 3.49 -18.05 14.76
CA MET A 89 3.98 -18.24 16.14
C MET A 89 3.40 -17.25 17.16
N ARG A 90 2.94 -16.08 16.72
CA ARG A 90 2.21 -15.13 17.59
C ARG A 90 0.77 -15.54 17.90
N GLY A 91 0.24 -16.58 17.25
CA GLY A 91 -1.11 -17.10 17.45
C GLY A 91 -1.25 -18.21 18.50
N LEU A 92 -0.15 -18.68 19.11
CA LEU A 92 -0.15 -19.82 20.02
C LEU A 92 0.67 -19.52 21.29
N ALA A 93 0.06 -18.86 22.29
CA ALA A 93 0.44 -19.05 23.70
C ALA A 93 -0.76 -18.80 24.64
N PRO A 94 -0.86 -19.54 25.76
CA PRO A 94 -2.09 -19.77 26.52
C PRO A 94 -2.29 -18.80 27.68
N SER A 95 -3.53 -18.76 28.19
CA SER A 95 -4.02 -17.84 29.22
C SER A 95 -3.60 -18.19 30.66
N LYS A 96 -3.44 -17.11 31.48
CA LYS A 96 -3.46 -17.01 32.98
C LYS A 96 -2.23 -17.60 33.72
N LYS A 97 -1.66 -17.03 34.81
CA LYS A 97 -2.13 -16.19 35.93
C LYS A 97 -1.00 -15.29 36.49
N ILE A 98 -1.43 -14.32 37.30
CA ILE A 98 -0.73 -13.36 38.17
C ILE A 98 0.07 -14.06 39.31
N ALA A 99 1.26 -13.56 39.66
CA ALA A 99 1.77 -13.46 41.04
C ALA A 99 2.98 -12.50 41.12
N ALA A 100 2.98 -11.63 42.14
CA ALA A 100 4.03 -10.69 42.49
C ALA A 100 5.30 -11.38 43.03
N VAL A 101 6.43 -10.66 43.06
CA VAL A 101 7.27 -10.40 44.27
C VAL A 101 8.69 -9.88 43.94
N GLN A 102 9.04 -8.80 44.64
CA GLN A 102 10.34 -8.32 45.14
C GLN A 102 11.34 -7.50 44.30
N GLN A 103 11.62 -6.34 44.90
CA GLN A 103 12.74 -5.42 44.75
C GLN A 103 14.09 -6.06 45.15
N LYS A 104 15.17 -5.61 44.51
CA LYS A 104 16.44 -5.29 45.18
C LYS A 104 17.24 -4.25 44.37
N ASN A 105 17.55 -3.14 45.02
CA ASN A 105 18.59 -2.16 44.66
C ASN A 105 19.96 -2.84 44.50
N VAL A 106 20.84 -2.32 43.62
CA VAL A 106 22.18 -1.78 43.99
C VAL A 106 22.67 -0.76 42.94
N ASP A 107 23.24 0.31 43.49
CA ASP A 107 23.97 1.48 43.00
C ASP A 107 25.10 1.39 41.94
N LEU A 108 25.29 2.54 41.29
CA LEU A 108 26.54 3.26 40.93
C LEU A 108 27.63 2.57 40.08
N LYS A 109 27.94 3.16 38.91
CA LYS A 109 29.14 4.03 38.75
C LYS A 109 29.28 4.66 37.35
N VAL A 110 29.35 5.98 37.38
CA VAL A 110 29.86 6.90 36.35
C VAL A 110 31.36 6.66 36.12
N LYS A 111 31.83 6.70 34.85
CA LYS A 111 33.15 7.27 34.50
C LYS A 111 33.14 8.00 33.15
N LYS A 112 33.51 9.28 33.23
CA LYS A 112 33.84 10.26 32.17
C LYS A 112 35.17 9.94 31.48
N ALA A 113 35.33 10.37 30.22
CA ALA A 113 36.49 11.14 29.70
C ALA A 113 36.14 11.63 28.27
N LYS A 114 35.87 12.92 28.00
CA LYS A 114 36.71 14.14 27.93
C LYS A 114 37.33 14.37 26.53
N GLN A 115 36.87 15.46 25.91
CA GLN A 115 37.27 16.09 24.65
C GLN A 115 38.78 16.40 24.55
N LYS A 116 39.27 16.56 23.31
CA LYS A 116 40.12 17.70 22.87
C LYS A 116 40.38 17.69 21.35
N THR A 117 39.99 18.76 20.67
CA THR A 117 40.66 19.38 19.49
C THR A 117 41.76 20.33 20.02
N PRO A 118 42.79 20.78 19.26
CA PRO A 118 42.69 21.62 18.05
C PRO A 118 43.75 21.37 16.92
N ALA A 119 43.53 22.06 15.78
CA ALA A 119 44.34 22.19 14.55
C ALA A 119 45.64 23.04 14.78
N PRO A 120 46.45 23.56 13.80
CA PRO A 120 46.30 23.63 12.30
C PRO A 120 47.61 23.59 11.42
N VAL A 121 47.45 23.68 10.07
CA VAL A 121 48.36 24.10 8.91
C VAL A 121 49.84 23.64 8.83
N GLU A 122 50.51 23.34 7.70
CA GLU A 122 50.65 24.03 6.39
C GLU A 122 51.51 23.19 5.35
N GLY A 123 51.26 23.32 4.02
CA GLY A 123 52.17 23.18 2.83
C GLY A 123 52.80 21.80 2.44
N THR A 124 53.08 21.39 1.18
CA THR A 124 53.21 22.04 -0.16
C THR A 124 53.40 20.97 -1.28
N SER A 125 52.78 21.14 -2.47
CA SER A 125 53.14 20.76 -3.89
C SER A 125 53.65 19.32 -4.26
N SER A 126 53.42 18.67 -5.42
CA SER A 126 53.14 19.03 -6.84
C SER A 126 52.52 17.84 -7.64
N GLY A 127 51.90 18.09 -8.80
CA GLY A 127 51.75 17.11 -9.90
C GLY A 127 50.51 17.23 -10.79
N GLU A 128 50.65 17.86 -11.97
CA GLU A 128 49.62 18.16 -13.00
C GLU A 128 49.20 16.97 -13.90
N THR A 129 47.98 17.01 -14.46
CA THR A 129 47.61 16.81 -15.91
C THR A 129 46.06 16.83 -16.13
N PRO A 130 45.52 17.10 -17.36
CA PRO A 130 44.51 18.16 -17.57
C PRO A 130 43.05 17.73 -17.86
N GLN A 131 42.17 18.73 -17.80
CA GLN A 131 40.71 18.72 -17.98
C GLN A 131 40.20 18.31 -19.37
N GLY A 132 39.07 17.58 -19.38
CA GLY A 132 38.11 17.48 -20.48
C GLY A 132 36.74 18.08 -20.10
N PRO A 133 35.87 18.43 -21.06
CA PRO A 133 34.89 19.51 -20.91
C PRO A 133 33.65 19.14 -20.09
N ARG A 134 33.34 19.97 -19.09
CA ARG A 134 32.11 19.91 -18.29
C ARG A 134 30.87 20.16 -19.17
N LYS A 135 30.12 19.10 -19.48
CA LYS A 135 28.69 19.24 -19.85
C LYS A 135 27.94 19.72 -18.61
N LYS A 136 27.40 20.94 -18.68
CA LYS A 136 26.43 21.48 -17.71
C LYS A 136 25.32 20.45 -17.53
N ARG A 137 25.31 19.73 -16.40
CA ARG A 137 24.14 19.01 -15.92
C ARG A 137 23.06 20.08 -15.69
N VAL A 138 22.02 20.04 -16.52
CA VAL A 138 20.75 20.68 -16.21
C VAL A 138 20.37 20.17 -14.82
N ARG A 139 20.25 21.10 -13.87
CA ARG A 139 19.89 20.82 -12.49
C ARG A 139 18.45 20.29 -12.54
N VAL A 140 18.31 18.97 -12.55
CA VAL A 140 17.02 18.30 -12.32
C VAL A 140 16.61 18.68 -10.90
N ASP A 141 15.38 19.15 -10.77
CA ASP A 141 14.80 19.53 -9.49
C ASP A 141 14.95 18.35 -8.49
N PRO A 142 15.51 18.55 -7.29
CA PRO A 142 15.72 17.47 -6.32
C PRO A 142 14.43 16.80 -5.85
N THR A 143 13.28 17.38 -6.20
CA THR A 143 11.95 16.88 -5.83
C THR A 143 11.40 15.81 -6.77
N VAL A 144 12.01 15.59 -7.95
CA VAL A 144 11.54 14.56 -8.89
C VAL A 144 12.34 13.27 -8.66
N GLU A 145 11.81 12.39 -7.82
CA GLU A 145 12.38 11.05 -7.62
C GLU A 145 12.24 10.18 -8.88
N SER A 146 13.24 9.33 -9.13
CA SER A 146 13.21 8.39 -10.25
C SER A 146 12.09 7.35 -10.08
N GLU A 147 11.48 6.92 -11.20
CA GLU A 147 10.44 5.89 -11.24
C GLU A 147 10.86 4.55 -10.58
N GLU A 148 12.16 4.26 -10.51
CA GLU A 148 12.71 3.11 -9.77
C GLU A 148 12.64 3.25 -8.25
N MET A 149 12.83 4.46 -7.71
CA MET A 149 12.67 4.76 -6.28
C MET A 149 11.20 4.71 -5.88
N PHE A 150 10.31 5.11 -6.80
CA PHE A 150 8.86 5.03 -6.65
C PHE A 150 8.39 3.57 -6.44
N THR A 151 8.81 2.62 -7.27
CA THR A 151 8.37 1.21 -7.15
C THR A 151 8.99 0.41 -6.00
N ASN A 152 10.11 0.86 -5.41
CA ASN A 152 10.86 0.11 -4.40
C ASN A 152 10.54 0.53 -2.95
N ARG A 153 9.59 1.43 -2.72
CA ARG A 153 9.24 1.85 -1.36
C ARG A 153 8.54 0.71 -0.62
N VAL A 154 9.02 0.41 0.58
CA VAL A 154 8.47 -0.63 1.44
C VAL A 154 7.04 -0.23 1.82
N GLU A 155 6.09 -1.09 1.49
CA GLU A 155 4.67 -0.90 1.82
C GLU A 155 4.50 -0.80 3.34
N VAL A 156 3.83 0.26 3.79
CA VAL A 156 3.51 0.46 5.19
C VAL A 156 2.35 -0.47 5.56
N LYS A 157 2.62 -1.52 6.35
CA LYS A 157 1.56 -2.46 6.74
C LYS A 157 0.64 -1.84 7.82
N VAL A 158 -0.56 -1.43 7.40
CA VAL A 158 -1.66 -1.13 8.33
C VAL A 158 -2.24 -2.46 8.84
N LYS A 159 -2.20 -2.68 10.16
CA LYS A 159 -2.71 -3.92 10.75
C LYS A 159 -4.23 -3.85 10.90
N ILE A 160 -4.96 -4.72 10.21
CA ILE A 160 -6.41 -4.88 10.42
C ILE A 160 -6.66 -5.67 11.71
N PRO A 161 -7.51 -5.19 12.64
CA PRO A 161 -7.95 -5.96 13.80
C PRO A 161 -8.54 -7.32 13.41
N GLU A 162 -8.26 -8.36 14.20
CA GLU A 162 -8.73 -9.73 13.90
C GLU A 162 -10.26 -9.81 13.84
N GLU A 163 -10.94 -8.98 14.63
CA GLU A 163 -12.39 -8.88 14.72
C GLU A 163 -13.03 -8.31 13.44
N LEU A 164 -12.28 -7.54 12.64
CA LEU A 164 -12.75 -6.98 11.37
C LEU A 164 -12.47 -7.88 10.16
N LYS A 165 -11.61 -8.90 10.30
CA LYS A 165 -11.29 -9.79 9.18
C LYS A 165 -12.46 -10.65 8.73
N PRO A 166 -13.29 -11.24 9.62
CA PRO A 166 -14.49 -11.96 9.20
C PRO A 166 -15.41 -11.08 8.34
N TRP A 167 -15.61 -9.82 8.73
CA TRP A 167 -16.42 -8.87 7.95
C TRP A 167 -15.87 -8.62 6.54
N LEU A 168 -14.55 -8.57 6.36
CA LEU A 168 -13.92 -8.47 5.03
C LEU A 168 -14.12 -9.75 4.19
N VAL A 169 -14.09 -10.92 4.83
CA VAL A 169 -14.33 -12.20 4.15
C VAL A 169 -15.79 -12.32 3.73
N ASP A 170 -16.72 -11.96 4.61
CA ASP A 170 -18.15 -11.99 4.35
C ASP A 170 -18.53 -10.98 3.26
N ASP A 171 -18.01 -9.75 3.32
CA ASP A 171 -18.16 -8.72 2.29
C ASP A 171 -17.69 -9.22 0.91
N TRP A 172 -16.50 -9.83 0.85
CA TRP A 172 -15.99 -10.45 -0.37
C TRP A 172 -16.91 -11.57 -0.88
N ASP A 173 -17.40 -12.45 0.01
CA ASP A 173 -18.27 -13.57 -0.36
C ASP A 173 -19.63 -13.08 -0.89
N LEU A 174 -20.27 -12.14 -0.19
CA LEU A 174 -21.54 -11.54 -0.56
C LEU A 174 -21.49 -10.98 -1.99
N ILE A 175 -20.45 -10.22 -2.32
CA ILE A 175 -20.34 -9.58 -3.64
C ILE A 175 -19.86 -10.53 -4.71
N THR A 176 -18.78 -11.26 -4.45
CA THR A 176 -18.10 -12.01 -5.51
C THR A 176 -18.74 -13.37 -5.76
N ARG A 177 -19.23 -14.05 -4.72
CA ARG A 177 -19.82 -15.39 -4.81
C ARG A 177 -21.34 -15.34 -4.79
N GLN A 178 -21.95 -14.62 -3.85
CA GLN A 178 -23.41 -14.57 -3.71
C GLN A 178 -24.08 -13.56 -4.65
N LYS A 179 -23.30 -12.75 -5.37
CA LYS A 179 -23.80 -11.75 -6.33
C LYS A 179 -24.76 -10.75 -5.71
N GLN A 180 -24.49 -10.38 -4.47
CA GLN A 180 -25.16 -9.30 -3.79
C GLN A 180 -24.43 -7.97 -4.02
N LEU A 181 -25.15 -6.86 -3.88
CA LEU A 181 -24.62 -5.52 -3.93
C LEU A 181 -24.99 -4.80 -2.64
N PHE A 182 -24.10 -3.93 -2.19
CA PHE A 182 -24.40 -3.04 -1.08
C PHE A 182 -25.44 -2.01 -1.53
N HIS A 183 -26.41 -1.70 -0.69
CA HIS A 183 -27.41 -0.68 -1.00
C HIS A 183 -26.79 0.71 -1.08
N LEU A 184 -26.95 1.35 -2.23
CA LEU A 184 -26.52 2.73 -2.46
C LEU A 184 -27.72 3.62 -2.80
N PRO A 185 -27.74 4.88 -2.35
CA PRO A 185 -26.79 5.49 -1.41
C PRO A 185 -26.84 4.87 -0.01
N ALA A 186 -25.70 4.81 0.66
CA ALA A 186 -25.56 4.20 1.98
C ALA A 186 -26.36 4.97 3.05
N LYS A 187 -27.19 4.25 3.82
CA LYS A 187 -27.94 4.83 4.97
C LYS A 187 -27.01 5.51 5.98
N LYS A 188 -25.86 4.88 6.24
CA LYS A 188 -24.77 5.42 7.05
C LYS A 188 -23.51 5.48 6.21
N ASN A 189 -23.34 6.59 5.51
CA ASN A 189 -22.22 6.81 4.60
C ASN A 189 -20.90 7.09 5.34
N VAL A 190 -19.79 7.05 4.60
CA VAL A 190 -18.44 7.28 5.14
C VAL A 190 -18.33 8.65 5.82
N GLU A 191 -18.95 9.68 5.27
CA GLU A 191 -18.95 11.03 5.85
C GLU A 191 -19.48 11.00 7.30
N ILE A 192 -20.64 10.39 7.51
CA ILE A 192 -21.26 10.24 8.84
C ILE A 192 -20.37 9.42 9.77
N VAL A 193 -19.78 8.31 9.28
CA VAL A 193 -18.91 7.45 10.10
C VAL A 193 -17.66 8.21 10.59
N LEU A 194 -17.08 9.03 9.71
CA LEU A 194 -15.91 9.85 10.01
C LEU A 194 -16.23 10.98 10.99
N GLU A 195 -17.38 11.65 10.80
CA GLU A 195 -17.88 12.66 11.74
C GLU A 195 -18.17 12.07 13.12
N ASP A 196 -18.85 10.92 13.19
CA ASP A 196 -19.12 10.22 14.44
C ASP A 196 -17.84 9.87 15.19
N TYR A 197 -16.79 9.44 14.48
CA TYR A 197 -15.49 9.17 15.08
C TYR A 197 -14.81 10.45 15.60
N ALA A 198 -14.82 11.53 14.82
CA ALA A 198 -14.26 12.82 15.24
C ALA A 198 -14.97 13.32 16.52
N ASN A 199 -16.30 13.27 16.56
CA ASN A 199 -17.10 13.64 17.72
C ASN A 199 -16.85 12.73 18.93
N TYR A 200 -16.71 11.42 18.71
CA TYR A 200 -16.32 10.47 19.75
C TYR A 200 -14.95 10.79 20.35
N LYS A 201 -14.01 11.29 19.53
CA LYS A 201 -12.68 11.70 20.01
C LYS A 201 -12.71 13.01 20.79
N LYS A 202 -13.45 14.00 20.31
CA LYS A 202 -13.66 15.28 21.00
C LYS A 202 -14.27 15.07 22.39
N SER A 203 -15.30 14.24 22.50
CA SER A 203 -15.95 13.95 23.79
C SER A 203 -15.08 13.17 24.79
N LYS A 204 -14.00 12.51 24.34
CA LYS A 204 -13.06 11.76 25.20
C LYS A 204 -11.74 12.45 25.47
N GLY A 205 -11.40 13.52 24.76
CA GLY A 205 -10.12 14.21 24.85
C GLY A 205 -10.27 15.60 25.45
N ASN A 206 -9.30 16.03 26.27
CA ASN A 206 -9.29 17.35 26.92
C ASN A 206 -8.14 18.24 26.40
N SER A 207 -7.59 17.96 25.21
CA SER A 207 -6.43 18.69 24.66
C SER A 207 -6.60 19.06 23.18
N ASP A 208 -6.56 20.35 22.89
CA ASP A 208 -6.77 20.95 21.56
C ASP A 208 -5.84 20.36 20.48
N ASN A 209 -4.58 20.06 20.82
CA ASN A 209 -3.62 19.47 19.88
C ASN A 209 -4.03 18.08 19.36
N LYS A 210 -4.80 17.31 20.15
CA LYS A 210 -5.33 16.01 19.70
C LYS A 210 -6.56 16.18 18.82
N GLU A 211 -7.35 17.22 19.05
CA GLU A 211 -8.51 17.52 18.22
C GLU A 211 -8.08 17.87 16.80
N TYR A 212 -7.11 18.78 16.64
CA TYR A 212 -6.58 19.13 15.33
C TYR A 212 -6.03 17.91 14.58
N ALA A 213 -5.24 17.07 15.25
CA ALA A 213 -4.69 15.86 14.63
C ALA A 213 -5.77 14.86 14.19
N VAL A 214 -6.85 14.70 14.97
CA VAL A 214 -7.99 13.85 14.59
C VAL A 214 -8.69 14.42 13.36
N THR A 215 -8.91 15.73 13.30
CA THR A 215 -9.52 16.39 12.14
C THR A 215 -8.70 16.19 10.87
N GLU A 216 -7.38 16.36 10.94
CA GLU A 216 -6.46 16.14 9.80
C GLU A 216 -6.47 14.68 9.34
N VAL A 217 -6.44 13.71 10.27
CA VAL A 217 -6.50 12.28 9.93
C VAL A 217 -7.82 11.92 9.27
N VAL A 218 -8.95 12.42 9.81
CA VAL A 218 -10.27 12.20 9.23
C VAL A 218 -10.36 12.78 7.82
N ALA A 219 -9.86 13.99 7.61
CA ALA A 219 -9.79 14.60 6.29
C ALA A 219 -8.94 13.77 5.31
N GLY A 220 -7.78 13.28 5.77
CA GLY A 220 -6.93 12.40 4.97
C GLY A 220 -7.63 11.10 4.58
N ILE A 221 -8.30 10.43 5.53
CA ILE A 221 -9.05 9.20 5.24
C ILE A 221 -10.14 9.46 4.20
N ARG A 222 -10.90 10.56 4.34
CA ARG A 222 -11.94 10.97 3.38
C ARG A 222 -11.36 11.16 1.98
N GLU A 223 -10.25 11.87 1.86
CA GLU A 223 -9.63 12.17 0.58
C GLU A 223 -9.10 10.90 -0.10
N TYR A 224 -8.39 10.06 0.66
CA TYR A 224 -7.95 8.76 0.18
C TYR A 224 -9.13 7.89 -0.26
N PHE A 225 -10.23 7.89 0.49
CA PHE A 225 -11.42 7.13 0.13
C PHE A 225 -12.00 7.61 -1.22
N ASN A 226 -12.18 8.93 -1.38
CA ASN A 226 -12.74 9.52 -2.60
C ASN A 226 -11.89 9.21 -3.83
N VAL A 227 -10.57 9.29 -3.72
CA VAL A 227 -9.64 9.01 -4.82
C VAL A 227 -9.54 7.51 -5.13
N MET A 228 -9.50 6.67 -4.08
CA MET A 228 -9.20 5.25 -4.24
C MET A 228 -10.43 4.40 -4.53
N LEU A 229 -11.65 4.84 -4.21
CA LEU A 229 -12.84 3.99 -4.33
C LEU A 229 -12.96 3.41 -5.75
N GLY A 230 -13.07 4.28 -6.75
CA GLY A 230 -13.30 3.90 -8.14
C GLY A 230 -12.15 3.12 -8.77
N THR A 231 -10.96 3.13 -8.19
CA THR A 231 -9.77 2.50 -8.77
C THR A 231 -9.39 1.20 -8.07
N GLN A 232 -9.43 1.17 -6.73
CA GLN A 232 -8.79 0.12 -5.93
C GLN A 232 -9.69 -0.59 -4.92
N LEU A 233 -10.87 -0.03 -4.59
CA LEU A 233 -11.71 -0.56 -3.49
C LEU A 233 -12.94 -1.35 -3.95
N LEU A 234 -13.25 -1.32 -5.25
CA LEU A 234 -14.40 -2.01 -5.84
C LEU A 234 -14.00 -3.34 -6.50
N TYR A 235 -14.76 -4.39 -6.20
CA TYR A 235 -14.69 -5.66 -6.91
C TYR A 235 -15.22 -5.50 -8.35
N LYS A 236 -14.90 -6.47 -9.22
CA LYS A 236 -15.35 -6.44 -10.62
C LYS A 236 -16.88 -6.37 -10.73
N PHE A 237 -17.61 -7.05 -9.85
CA PHE A 237 -19.07 -7.11 -9.88
C PHE A 237 -19.75 -5.79 -9.49
N GLU A 238 -19.07 -4.89 -8.76
CA GLU A 238 -19.61 -3.58 -8.35
C GLU A 238 -19.42 -2.49 -9.42
N ARG A 239 -18.70 -2.79 -10.51
CA ARG A 239 -18.33 -1.78 -11.52
C ARG A 239 -19.53 -1.15 -12.24
N PRO A 240 -20.59 -1.91 -12.62
CA PRO A 240 -21.78 -1.31 -13.19
C PRO A 240 -22.50 -0.37 -12.21
N GLN A 241 -22.68 -0.78 -10.94
CA GLN A 241 -23.31 0.06 -9.91
C GLN A 241 -22.54 1.37 -9.71
N TYR A 242 -21.21 1.31 -9.68
CA TYR A 242 -20.39 2.51 -9.59
C TYR A 242 -20.55 3.44 -10.81
N ALA A 243 -20.59 2.88 -12.02
CA ALA A 243 -20.80 3.67 -13.23
C ALA A 243 -22.17 4.35 -13.25
N GLU A 244 -23.21 3.66 -12.77
CA GLU A 244 -24.55 4.23 -12.59
C GLU A 244 -24.55 5.37 -11.57
N MET A 245 -23.88 5.21 -10.42
CA MET A 245 -23.75 6.27 -9.42
C MET A 245 -23.02 7.51 -9.94
N LEU A 246 -21.96 7.35 -10.73
CA LEU A 246 -21.30 8.49 -11.36
C LEU A 246 -22.17 9.20 -12.40
N ALA A 247 -23.05 8.47 -13.09
CA ALA A 247 -23.95 9.04 -14.08
C ALA A 247 -25.13 9.78 -13.43
N GLU A 248 -25.69 9.24 -12.35
CA GLU A 248 -26.82 9.83 -11.62
C GLU A 248 -26.38 11.00 -10.72
N HIS A 249 -25.16 10.92 -10.17
CA HIS A 249 -24.64 11.88 -9.18
C HIS A 249 -23.19 12.30 -9.49
N PRO A 250 -22.94 13.04 -10.58
CA PRO A 250 -21.58 13.35 -11.05
C PRO A 250 -20.76 14.19 -10.06
N ASP A 251 -21.42 15.05 -9.28
CA ASP A 251 -20.75 15.97 -8.34
C ASP A 251 -20.70 15.44 -6.89
N MET A 252 -21.29 14.25 -6.63
CA MET A 252 -21.35 13.72 -5.27
C MET A 252 -20.04 12.99 -4.94
N PRO A 253 -19.34 13.36 -3.85
CA PRO A 253 -18.14 12.64 -3.44
C PRO A 253 -18.51 11.24 -2.97
N MET A 254 -17.64 10.28 -3.25
CA MET A 254 -17.87 8.87 -2.95
C MET A 254 -18.05 8.60 -1.44
N SER A 255 -17.46 9.45 -0.58
CA SER A 255 -17.66 9.40 0.87
C SER A 255 -19.11 9.64 1.31
N GLN A 256 -19.92 10.31 0.49
CA GLN A 256 -21.35 10.53 0.75
C GLN A 256 -22.25 9.42 0.18
N VAL A 257 -21.74 8.63 -0.77
CA VAL A 257 -22.49 7.55 -1.43
C VAL A 257 -22.27 6.21 -0.75
N TYR A 258 -21.03 5.87 -0.41
CA TYR A 258 -20.65 4.54 0.08
C TYR A 258 -20.58 4.47 1.60
N GLY A 259 -20.61 3.25 2.14
CA GLY A 259 -20.69 2.98 3.58
C GLY A 259 -19.42 2.38 4.20
N ALA A 260 -19.58 1.89 5.43
CA ALA A 260 -18.50 1.33 6.23
C ALA A 260 -17.79 0.11 5.62
N PRO A 261 -18.44 -0.83 4.89
CA PRO A 261 -17.74 -1.95 4.26
C PRO A 261 -16.63 -1.49 3.30
N HIS A 262 -16.95 -0.56 2.39
CA HIS A 262 -15.98 0.00 1.46
C HIS A 262 -14.90 0.81 2.18
N LEU A 263 -15.26 1.55 3.24
CA LEU A 263 -14.29 2.26 4.07
C LEU A 263 -13.31 1.30 4.73
N LEU A 264 -13.76 0.13 5.18
CA LEU A 264 -12.87 -0.88 5.76
C LEU A 264 -11.89 -1.44 4.72
N ARG A 265 -12.33 -1.62 3.47
CA ARG A 265 -11.44 -2.03 2.36
C ARG A 265 -10.31 -1.03 2.11
N LEU A 266 -10.54 0.27 2.34
CA LEU A 266 -9.49 1.29 2.23
C LEU A 266 -8.29 0.94 3.12
N PHE A 267 -8.52 0.52 4.36
CA PHE A 267 -7.42 0.19 5.29
C PHE A 267 -6.60 -1.03 4.88
N VAL A 268 -7.13 -1.88 3.99
CA VAL A 268 -6.38 -3.00 3.38
C VAL A 268 -5.44 -2.50 2.27
N ARG A 269 -5.75 -1.36 1.63
CA ARG A 269 -5.01 -0.82 0.47
C ARG A 269 -4.18 0.42 0.76
N ILE A 270 -4.56 1.21 1.78
CA ILE A 270 -3.95 2.52 2.07
C ILE A 270 -2.47 2.41 2.45
N GLY A 271 -2.04 1.26 2.98
CA GLY A 271 -0.65 0.99 3.33
C GLY A 271 0.33 1.19 2.18
N ALA A 272 -0.06 0.76 0.98
CA ALA A 272 0.71 0.99 -0.24
C ALA A 272 0.82 2.48 -0.56
N MET A 273 -0.25 3.25 -0.35
CA MET A 273 -0.27 4.69 -0.65
C MET A 273 0.56 5.51 0.34
N LEU A 274 0.58 5.11 1.62
CA LEU A 274 1.38 5.78 2.65
C LEU A 274 2.88 5.70 2.37
N ALA A 275 3.35 4.68 1.67
CA ALA A 275 4.75 4.57 1.27
C ALA A 275 5.17 5.75 0.36
N TYR A 276 4.23 6.36 -0.38
CA TYR A 276 4.49 7.48 -1.27
C TYR A 276 4.32 8.85 -0.61
N THR A 277 3.80 8.90 0.62
CA THR A 277 3.65 10.16 1.35
C THR A 277 4.97 10.52 2.03
N PRO A 278 5.53 11.74 1.85
CA PRO A 278 6.79 12.14 2.48
C PRO A 278 6.58 12.42 3.97
N LEU A 279 6.56 11.35 4.78
CA LEU A 279 6.47 11.40 6.24
C LEU A 279 7.78 10.94 6.86
N ASP A 280 8.26 11.65 7.87
CA ASP A 280 9.34 11.16 8.72
C ASP A 280 8.83 10.04 9.63
N GLU A 281 9.76 9.24 10.20
CA GLU A 281 9.41 8.06 11.00
C GLU A 281 8.47 8.38 12.17
N LYS A 282 8.62 9.55 12.80
CA LYS A 282 7.79 9.96 13.94
C LYS A 282 6.37 10.30 13.49
N SER A 283 6.22 11.07 12.40
CA SER A 283 4.90 11.40 11.86
C SER A 283 4.19 10.16 11.31
N LEU A 284 4.93 9.24 10.66
CA LEU A 284 4.38 7.97 10.19
C LEU A 284 3.89 7.10 11.36
N ALA A 285 4.67 6.97 12.43
CA ALA A 285 4.27 6.23 13.62
C ALA A 285 3.03 6.86 14.28
N LEU A 286 2.97 8.19 14.35
CA LEU A 286 1.82 8.91 14.89
C LEU A 286 0.57 8.70 14.02
N LEU A 287 0.69 8.83 12.70
CA LEU A 287 -0.40 8.57 11.76
C LEU A 287 -0.92 7.13 11.91
N LEU A 288 -0.02 6.14 11.92
CA LEU A 288 -0.40 4.74 12.11
C LEU A 288 -1.13 4.53 13.45
N SER A 289 -0.73 5.23 14.51
CA SER A 289 -1.43 5.15 15.80
C SER A 289 -2.88 5.65 15.70
N TYR A 290 -3.13 6.73 14.95
CA TYR A 290 -4.49 7.24 14.71
C TYR A 290 -5.30 6.32 13.80
N LEU A 291 -4.70 5.76 12.74
CA LEU A 291 -5.38 4.77 11.88
C LEU A 291 -5.76 3.52 12.66
N GLN A 292 -4.87 3.02 13.54
CA GLN A 292 -5.16 1.89 14.42
C GLN A 292 -6.27 2.21 15.43
N ASP A 293 -6.29 3.43 15.95
CA ASP A 293 -7.35 3.86 16.85
C ASP A 293 -8.71 4.01 16.15
N PHE A 294 -8.73 4.50 14.91
CA PHE A 294 -9.93 4.51 14.07
C PHE A 294 -10.44 3.09 13.80
N LEU A 295 -9.54 2.16 13.45
CA LEU A 295 -9.91 0.74 13.27
C LEU A 295 -10.49 0.13 14.55
N LYS A 296 -9.98 0.48 15.73
CA LYS A 296 -10.60 0.07 17.02
C LYS A 296 -11.98 0.67 17.23
N TYR A 297 -12.21 1.91 16.78
CA TYR A 297 -13.54 2.50 16.78
C TYR A 297 -14.50 1.72 15.87
N LEU A 298 -14.06 1.30 14.68
CA LEU A 298 -14.87 0.43 13.82
C LEU A 298 -15.19 -0.91 14.48
N VAL A 299 -14.22 -1.55 15.16
CA VAL A 299 -14.46 -2.78 15.94
C VAL A 299 -15.56 -2.56 16.98
N LYS A 300 -15.45 -1.47 17.76
CA LYS A 300 -16.40 -1.16 18.84
C LYS A 300 -17.83 -0.96 18.33
N ASN A 301 -17.99 -0.45 17.11
CA ASN A 301 -19.28 -0.15 16.51
C ASN A 301 -19.66 -1.14 15.39
N SER A 302 -18.96 -2.27 15.30
CA SER A 302 -19.07 -3.21 14.18
C SER A 302 -20.50 -3.70 13.94
N ALA A 303 -21.24 -4.03 15.01
CA ALA A 303 -22.63 -4.46 14.93
C ALA A 303 -23.60 -3.45 14.30
N THR A 304 -23.23 -2.16 14.30
CA THR A 304 -24.04 -1.09 13.69
C THR A 304 -23.52 -0.64 12.33
N LEU A 305 -22.26 -0.93 12.03
CA LEU A 305 -21.58 -0.48 10.82
C LEU A 305 -21.55 -1.56 9.74
N PHE A 306 -21.59 -2.83 10.13
CA PHE A 306 -21.52 -3.97 9.22
C PHE A 306 -22.72 -4.86 9.44
N SER A 307 -23.54 -5.01 8.40
CA SER A 307 -24.66 -5.94 8.39
C SER A 307 -24.84 -6.54 7.00
N ALA A 308 -25.11 -7.84 6.95
CA ALA A 308 -25.52 -8.50 5.71
C ALA A 308 -26.88 -7.98 5.19
N SER A 309 -27.70 -7.38 6.05
CA SER A 309 -28.98 -6.76 5.66
C SER A 309 -28.81 -5.50 4.81
N ASP A 310 -27.60 -4.95 4.74
CA ASP A 310 -27.30 -3.80 3.88
C ASP A 310 -26.94 -4.23 2.45
N TYR A 311 -27.06 -5.52 2.15
CA TYR A 311 -26.84 -6.10 0.84
C TYR A 311 -28.13 -6.69 0.27
N GLU A 312 -28.27 -6.61 -1.05
CA GLU A 312 -29.35 -7.23 -1.80
C GLU A 312 -28.83 -8.05 -2.97
N VAL A 313 -29.53 -9.13 -3.30
CA VAL A 313 -29.23 -9.92 -4.50
C VAL A 313 -29.41 -9.05 -5.74
N ALA A 314 -28.37 -8.96 -6.56
CA ALA A 314 -28.42 -8.15 -7.76
C ALA A 314 -29.47 -8.72 -8.75
N PRO A 315 -30.29 -7.86 -9.38
CA PRO A 315 -31.31 -8.33 -10.30
C PRO A 315 -30.69 -8.89 -11.59
N PRO A 316 -31.39 -9.77 -12.33
CA PRO A 316 -30.87 -10.38 -13.56
C PRO A 316 -30.38 -9.38 -14.61
N GLU A 317 -31.00 -8.20 -14.68
CA GLU A 317 -30.61 -7.09 -15.57
C GLU A 317 -29.22 -6.56 -15.23
N TYR A 318 -28.89 -6.48 -13.94
CA TYR A 318 -27.59 -6.06 -13.46
C TYR A 318 -26.51 -7.06 -13.85
N HIS A 319 -26.80 -8.36 -13.74
CA HIS A 319 -25.85 -9.41 -14.11
C HIS A 319 -25.37 -9.28 -15.56
N ARG A 320 -26.24 -8.87 -16.49
CA ARG A 320 -25.88 -8.68 -17.91
C ARG A 320 -24.88 -7.54 -18.10
N LYS A 321 -24.90 -6.52 -17.24
CA LYS A 321 -23.95 -5.40 -17.25
C LYS A 321 -22.61 -5.77 -16.61
N ALA A 322 -22.60 -6.77 -15.71
CA ALA A 322 -21.46 -7.11 -14.86
C ALA A 322 -20.54 -8.22 -15.40
N VAL A 323 -20.85 -8.82 -16.56
CA VAL A 323 -20.07 -9.92 -17.19
C VAL A 323 -18.71 -9.44 -17.69
#